data_AF-A0A9P8HL99-F1
#
_entry.id   AF-A0A9P8HL99-F1
#
_cell.length_a   1.000
_cell.length_b   1.000
_cell.length_c   1.000
_cell.angle_alpha   90.00
_cell.angle_beta   90.00
_cell.angle_gamma   90.00
#
_symmetry.space_group_name_H-M   'P 1'
#
loop_
_entity.id
_entity.type
_entity.pdbx_description
1 polymer ?
#
loop_
_entity_poly.entity_id
_entity_poly.type
_entity_poly.pdbx_seq_one_letter_code
_entity_poly.pdbx_strand_id
1 'polypeptide(L)'
;MAALAAIYNPSAPKDRSVSLFFNTSTAQVALSLMNGTEGNDNNDIYACGDNDYPGYILNPSEIAGGTYRGIQHVVATTVPIVEKGASVTKNQISLISPVYKKLNTTALANKNVSFSADNVDKHAWAYFLDGSANYQTALKEYDFLSGSTAKYLDHADIRVNSSLAAYYNIKNKHRFVIYQEVGAGNHLKEFDITSGQTYDIQNSVGAAPGTTIAVTYDQGGNKAYVYYYDTDATIRRIIKTGADQTASWSSSVPVENAVRISVPGQLTVSTANGLNHLFYVSVDNSLADNDFTHVTDPLDE
;
A
#
# COMPACT_ATOMS: atom_id res chain seq x y z
N MET A 1 -0.05 11.38 -10.86
CA MET A 1 -0.78 10.51 -9.92
C MET A 1 -0.26 10.79 -8.53
N ALA A 2 -1.14 11.03 -7.55
CA ALA A 2 -0.71 11.12 -6.17
C ALA A 2 -0.52 9.71 -5.60
N ALA A 3 0.62 9.46 -4.98
CA ALA A 3 0.89 8.28 -4.17
C ALA A 3 0.42 8.57 -2.74
N LEU A 4 -0.18 7.59 -2.07
CA LEU A 4 -0.90 7.74 -0.80
C LEU A 4 -0.56 6.63 0.20
N ALA A 5 -0.43 6.97 1.48
CA ALA A 5 -0.36 6.00 2.57
C ALA A 5 -1.13 6.50 3.80
N ALA A 6 -2.15 5.76 4.23
CA ALA A 6 -2.93 6.06 5.42
C ALA A 6 -2.44 5.24 6.62
N ILE A 7 -2.20 5.91 7.75
CA ILE A 7 -1.74 5.29 9.00
C ILE A 7 -2.57 5.78 10.18
N TYR A 8 -3.27 4.88 10.87
CA TYR A 8 -3.97 5.19 12.11
C TYR A 8 -3.00 5.57 13.24
N ASN A 9 -3.26 6.71 13.88
CA ASN A 9 -2.61 7.21 15.07
C ASN A 9 -3.61 7.25 16.24
N PRO A 10 -3.65 6.22 17.10
CA PRO A 10 -4.58 6.17 18.24
C PRO A 10 -4.28 7.22 19.33
N SER A 11 -3.14 7.90 19.27
CA SER A 11 -2.77 8.94 20.25
C SER A 11 -3.26 10.33 19.85
N ALA A 12 -3.71 10.52 18.60
CA ALA A 12 -4.28 11.76 18.13
C ALA A 12 -5.79 11.83 18.45
N PRO A 13 -6.38 13.03 18.55
CA PRO A 13 -7.83 13.20 18.58
C PRO A 13 -8.52 12.45 17.43
N LYS A 14 -9.73 11.91 17.67
CA LYS A 14 -10.41 11.04 16.70
C LYS A 14 -10.64 11.71 15.34
N ASP A 15 -10.93 13.01 15.34
CA ASP A 15 -11.11 13.86 14.16
C ASP A 15 -9.80 14.18 13.41
N ARG A 16 -8.66 13.68 13.89
CA ARG A 16 -7.32 13.81 13.30
C ARG A 16 -6.49 12.53 13.44
N SER A 17 -7.17 11.40 13.59
CA SER A 17 -6.52 10.15 14.01
C SER A 17 -5.99 9.33 12.85
N VAL A 18 -6.14 9.77 11.60
CA VAL A 18 -5.53 9.13 10.43
C VAL A 18 -4.48 10.05 9.81
N SER A 19 -3.22 9.64 9.82
CA SER A 19 -2.15 10.31 9.09
C SER A 19 -2.20 9.87 7.62
N LEU A 20 -2.58 10.77 6.71
CA LEU A 20 -2.49 10.52 5.27
C LEU A 20 -1.22 11.14 4.71
N PHE A 21 -0.25 10.29 4.39
CA PHE A 21 0.95 10.71 3.66
C PHE A 21 0.69 10.71 2.17
N PHE A 22 1.26 11.68 1.46
CA PHE A 22 1.14 11.79 0.01
C PHE A 22 2.38 12.43 -0.64
N ASN A 23 2.52 12.30 -1.96
CA ASN A 23 3.53 13.07 -2.70
C ASN A 23 2.95 14.38 -3.28
N THR A 24 3.72 15.45 -3.16
CA THR A 24 3.39 16.77 -3.73
C THR A 24 3.62 16.79 -5.25
N SER A 25 3.21 17.88 -5.90
CA SER A 25 3.52 18.15 -7.32
C SER A 25 5.03 18.21 -7.61
N THR A 26 5.86 18.49 -6.60
CA THR A 26 7.32 18.50 -6.68
C THR A 26 7.96 17.19 -6.23
N ALA A 27 7.16 16.12 -6.11
CA ALA A 27 7.58 14.77 -5.75
C ALA A 27 8.20 14.66 -4.34
N GLN A 28 7.82 15.56 -3.44
CA GLN A 28 8.19 15.55 -2.03
C GLN A 28 7.10 14.92 -1.17
N VAL A 29 7.44 14.47 0.05
CA VAL A 29 6.45 13.93 0.98
C VAL A 29 5.67 15.06 1.66
N ALA A 30 4.38 14.83 1.85
CA ALA A 30 3.50 15.64 2.68
C ALA A 30 2.63 14.74 3.56
N LEU A 31 2.05 15.32 4.60
CA LEU A 31 1.18 14.68 5.59
C LEU A 31 -0.07 15.55 5.76
N SER A 32 -1.25 14.93 5.67
CA SER A 32 -2.52 15.49 6.11
C SER A 32 -3.04 14.72 7.31
N LEU A 33 -3.66 15.40 8.28
CA LEU A 33 -4.34 14.75 9.40
C LEU A 33 -5.83 14.63 9.09
N MET A 34 -6.26 13.41 8.83
CA MET A 34 -7.62 13.07 8.40
C MET A 34 -8.48 12.57 9.55
N ASN A 35 -9.79 12.67 9.36
CA ASN A 35 -10.76 12.20 10.32
C ASN A 35 -10.75 10.66 10.38
N GLY A 36 -10.69 10.09 11.57
CA GLY A 36 -10.83 8.65 11.79
C GLY A 36 -12.22 8.23 12.22
N THR A 37 -13.25 9.02 11.90
CA THR A 37 -14.67 8.76 12.16
C THR A 37 -15.49 9.15 10.93
N GLU A 38 -16.83 9.13 11.00
CA GLU A 38 -17.72 9.58 9.91
C GLU A 38 -17.79 11.11 9.73
N GLY A 39 -16.99 11.87 10.49
CA GLY A 39 -16.96 13.33 10.40
C GLY A 39 -16.15 13.83 9.18
N ASN A 40 -16.27 15.13 8.91
CA ASN A 40 -15.52 15.77 7.83
C ASN A 40 -14.02 15.81 8.14
N ASP A 41 -13.21 15.79 7.08
CA ASP A 41 -11.77 16.03 7.16
C ASP A 41 -11.45 17.49 7.44
N ASN A 42 -10.29 17.71 8.07
CA ASN A 42 -9.70 19.03 8.27
C ASN A 42 -8.50 19.19 7.34
N ASN A 43 -8.25 20.41 6.86
CA ASN A 43 -7.11 20.71 5.98
C ASN A 43 -5.81 20.99 6.75
N ASP A 44 -5.43 20.09 7.66
CA ASP A 44 -4.17 20.19 8.40
C ASP A 44 -3.02 19.55 7.61
N ILE A 45 -2.42 20.33 6.71
CA ILE A 45 -1.37 19.84 5.80
C ILE A 45 0.02 20.31 6.24
N TYR A 46 0.96 19.36 6.28
CA TYR A 46 2.38 19.56 6.52
C TYR A 46 3.15 19.03 5.31
N ALA A 47 3.77 19.91 4.53
CA ALA A 47 4.49 19.54 3.32
C ALA A 47 5.98 19.89 3.44
N CYS A 48 6.83 19.00 2.94
CA CYS A 48 8.25 19.29 2.79
C CYS A 48 8.47 20.27 1.64
N GLY A 49 9.42 21.19 1.81
CA GLY A 49 9.89 22.05 0.75
C GLY A 49 10.70 21.29 -0.30
N ASP A 50 10.87 21.89 -1.48
CA ASP A 50 11.50 21.24 -2.64
C ASP A 50 12.95 20.78 -2.40
N ASN A 51 13.65 21.38 -1.44
CA ASN A 51 15.05 21.09 -1.10
C ASN A 51 15.22 20.41 0.27
N ASP A 52 14.13 20.05 0.96
CA ASP A 52 14.20 19.45 2.29
C ASP A 52 14.68 17.99 2.25
N TYR A 53 14.54 17.32 1.10
CA TYR A 53 14.91 15.92 0.91
C TYR A 53 15.82 15.72 -0.31
N PRO A 54 16.82 14.82 -0.21
CA PRO A 54 17.76 14.55 -1.30
C PRO A 54 17.19 13.64 -2.39
N GLY A 55 15.98 13.09 -2.23
CA GLY A 55 15.37 12.18 -3.20
C GLY A 55 14.03 12.71 -3.70
N TYR A 56 13.61 12.24 -4.87
CA TYR A 56 12.27 12.49 -5.40
C TYR A 56 11.50 11.17 -5.41
N ILE A 57 10.27 11.21 -4.91
CA ILE A 57 9.32 10.09 -5.03
C ILE A 57 8.95 9.94 -6.50
N LEU A 58 9.05 8.73 -7.04
CA LEU A 58 8.68 8.50 -8.45
C LEU A 58 7.22 8.89 -8.70
N ASN A 59 6.92 9.43 -9.88
CA ASN A 59 5.54 9.69 -10.30
C ASN A 59 5.35 9.14 -11.72
N PRO A 60 4.40 8.23 -11.98
CA PRO A 60 3.56 7.52 -10.99
C PRO A 60 4.37 6.53 -10.12
N SER A 61 4.01 6.40 -8.85
CA SER A 61 4.45 5.33 -7.94
C SER A 61 3.40 5.09 -6.85
N GLU A 62 3.62 4.07 -6.03
CA GLU A 62 2.90 3.90 -4.77
C GLU A 62 3.83 4.23 -3.59
N ILE A 63 3.25 4.74 -2.50
CA ILE A 63 3.91 4.80 -1.18
C ILE A 63 3.12 3.94 -0.20
N ALA A 64 3.80 3.42 0.82
CA ALA A 64 3.17 2.61 1.84
C ALA A 64 3.75 2.96 3.21
N GLY A 65 3.02 2.67 4.27
CA GLY A 65 3.52 2.95 5.59
C GLY A 65 2.72 2.26 6.70
N GLY A 66 3.27 2.36 7.90
CA GLY A 66 2.67 1.83 9.10
C GLY A 66 3.45 2.28 10.33
N THR A 67 2.93 1.94 11.49
CA THR A 67 3.60 2.26 12.76
C THR A 67 4.61 1.17 13.09
N TYR A 68 5.86 1.57 13.36
CA TYR A 68 6.92 0.69 13.83
C TYR A 68 7.58 1.31 15.05
N ARG A 69 7.57 0.59 16.19
CA ARG A 69 8.12 1.06 17.47
C ARG A 69 7.58 2.42 17.91
N GLY A 70 6.30 2.67 17.66
CA GLY A 70 5.62 3.92 18.01
C GLY A 70 5.90 5.09 17.06
N ILE A 71 6.58 4.85 15.94
CA ILE A 71 6.91 5.87 14.95
C ILE A 71 6.31 5.47 13.60
N GLN A 72 5.63 6.41 12.94
CA GLN A 72 5.09 6.21 11.60
C GLN A 72 6.25 6.15 10.60
N HIS A 73 6.41 5.00 9.97
CA HIS A 73 7.37 4.78 8.90
C HIS A 73 6.64 4.80 7.57
N VAL A 74 7.20 5.53 6.61
CA VAL A 74 6.66 5.63 5.25
C VAL A 74 7.77 5.30 4.27
N VAL A 75 7.48 4.37 3.36
CA VAL A 75 8.40 3.91 2.33
C VAL A 75 7.88 4.26 0.96
N ALA A 76 8.82 4.51 0.05
CA ALA A 76 8.53 4.88 -1.33
C ALA A 76 9.61 4.33 -2.26
N THR A 77 9.24 4.17 -3.54
CA THR A 77 10.24 4.06 -4.59
C THR A 77 10.68 5.45 -5.01
N THR A 78 11.99 5.70 -4.98
CA THR A 78 12.60 7.02 -5.23
C THR A 78 13.64 6.96 -6.33
N VAL A 79 13.87 8.09 -6.99
CA VAL A 79 14.96 8.24 -7.97
C VAL A 79 16.27 8.49 -7.23
N PRO A 80 17.34 7.71 -7.45
CA PRO A 80 18.65 8.01 -6.88
C PRO A 80 19.22 9.32 -7.43
N ILE A 81 19.87 10.11 -6.57
CA ILE A 81 20.82 11.11 -7.05
C ILE A 81 22.01 10.36 -7.68
N VAL A 82 22.33 10.71 -8.92
CA VAL A 82 23.51 10.23 -9.65
C VAL A 82 24.41 11.41 -10.00
N GLU A 83 25.70 11.13 -10.22
CA GLU A 83 26.66 12.15 -10.64
C GLU A 83 26.22 12.82 -11.95
N LYS A 84 26.64 14.08 -12.15
CA LYS A 84 26.29 14.85 -13.34
C LYS A 84 26.75 14.11 -14.61
N GLY A 85 25.79 13.74 -15.46
CA GLY A 85 26.04 13.00 -16.71
C GLY A 85 25.88 11.48 -16.60
N ALA A 86 25.69 10.94 -15.41
CA ALA A 86 25.36 9.53 -15.22
C ALA A 86 23.86 9.28 -15.47
N SER A 87 23.51 8.07 -15.92
CA SER A 87 22.12 7.64 -16.08
C SER A 87 21.66 6.79 -14.91
N VAL A 88 20.40 6.95 -14.52
CA VAL A 88 19.75 6.10 -13.51
C VAL A 88 19.50 4.72 -14.11
N THR A 89 20.06 3.67 -13.51
CA THR A 89 19.92 2.27 -13.98
C THR A 89 19.04 1.42 -13.07
N LYS A 90 18.74 1.91 -11.86
CA LYS A 90 17.86 1.28 -10.87
C LYS A 90 17.11 2.34 -10.07
N ASN A 91 15.91 2.01 -9.64
CA ASN A 91 15.17 2.78 -8.65
C ASN A 91 15.70 2.45 -7.25
N GLN A 92 15.52 3.36 -6.29
CA GLN A 92 15.78 3.11 -4.87
C GLN A 92 14.49 2.77 -4.14
N ILE A 93 14.56 1.88 -3.17
CA ILE A 93 13.54 1.72 -2.13
C ILE A 93 14.04 2.51 -0.92
N SER A 94 13.26 3.48 -0.47
CA SER A 94 13.67 4.43 0.57
C SER A 94 12.61 4.57 1.64
N LEU A 95 13.07 4.71 2.89
CA LEU A 95 12.30 5.33 3.96
C LEU A 95 12.28 6.82 3.69
N ILE A 96 11.09 7.43 3.64
CA ILE A 96 10.89 8.86 3.38
C ILE A 96 10.35 9.61 4.62
N SER A 97 9.80 8.89 5.60
CA SER A 97 9.42 9.40 6.92
C SER A 97 9.69 8.31 7.96
N PRO A 98 10.20 8.62 9.16
CA PRO A 98 10.44 9.96 9.73
C PRO A 98 11.72 10.63 9.21
N VAL A 99 12.64 9.86 8.64
CA VAL A 99 13.91 10.35 8.10
C VAL A 99 14.17 9.69 6.77
N TYR A 100 14.86 10.40 5.87
CA TYR A 100 15.27 9.82 4.60
C TYR A 100 16.37 8.78 4.79
N LYS A 101 16.15 7.55 4.31
CA LYS A 101 17.15 6.49 4.29
C LYS A 101 16.93 5.53 3.14
N LYS A 102 17.97 5.30 2.33
CA LYS A 102 17.97 4.21 1.34
C LYS A 102 17.91 2.85 2.06
N LEU A 103 16.95 2.02 1.68
CA LEU A 103 16.77 0.66 2.19
C LEU A 103 17.31 -0.38 1.19
N ASN A 104 16.95 -0.26 -0.08
CA ASN A 104 17.42 -1.16 -1.14
C ASN A 104 17.32 -0.51 -2.54
N THR A 105 17.42 -1.31 -3.59
CA THR A 105 17.23 -0.92 -5.00
C THR A 105 16.38 -1.94 -5.73
N THR A 106 15.70 -1.50 -6.79
CA THR A 106 14.92 -2.36 -7.69
C THR A 106 15.11 -1.95 -9.15
N ALA A 107 14.81 -2.85 -10.08
CA ALA A 107 14.72 -2.57 -11.51
C ALA A 107 13.78 -1.39 -11.82
N LEU A 108 14.11 -0.61 -12.85
CA LEU A 108 13.36 0.59 -13.27
C LEU A 108 11.89 0.32 -13.60
N ALA A 109 11.58 -0.91 -13.98
CA ALA A 109 10.22 -1.35 -14.30
C ALA A 109 9.29 -1.32 -13.07
N ASN A 110 9.82 -1.51 -11.85
CA ASN A 110 9.02 -1.57 -10.64
C ASN A 110 9.11 -0.26 -9.84
N LYS A 111 7.94 0.24 -9.46
CA LYS A 111 7.73 1.53 -8.80
C LYS A 111 6.86 1.42 -7.55
N ASN A 112 6.26 0.26 -7.31
CA ASN A 112 5.34 0.03 -6.21
C ASN A 112 6.06 -0.61 -5.02
N VAL A 113 5.60 -0.25 -3.82
CA VAL A 113 6.12 -0.73 -2.53
C VAL A 113 4.96 -0.93 -1.57
N SER A 114 5.12 -1.85 -0.63
CA SER A 114 4.16 -2.10 0.44
C SER A 114 4.86 -2.19 1.79
N PHE A 115 4.11 -2.09 2.88
CA PHE A 115 4.63 -2.10 4.23
C PHE A 115 3.68 -2.88 5.14
N SER A 116 4.25 -3.69 6.03
CA SER A 116 3.49 -4.26 7.15
C SER A 116 4.34 -4.25 8.41
N ALA A 117 3.68 -4.26 9.57
CA ALA A 117 4.34 -4.30 10.86
C ALA A 117 3.61 -5.22 11.82
N ASP A 118 4.40 -5.92 12.63
CA ASP A 118 3.94 -6.52 13.87
C ASP A 118 4.14 -5.51 15.00
N ASN A 119 3.01 -4.94 15.45
CA ASN A 119 3.01 -3.99 16.56
C ASN A 119 3.23 -4.64 17.94
N VAL A 120 3.12 -5.97 18.06
CA VAL A 120 3.35 -6.72 19.31
C VAL A 120 4.84 -6.94 19.49
N ASP A 121 5.48 -7.67 18.57
CA ASP A 121 6.90 -8.00 18.64
C ASP A 121 7.80 -6.88 18.08
N LYS A 122 7.18 -5.75 17.68
CA LYS A 122 7.83 -4.54 17.18
C LYS A 122 8.80 -4.88 16.04
N HIS A 123 8.27 -5.54 15.02
CA HIS A 123 8.94 -5.91 13.78
C HIS A 123 8.21 -5.24 12.60
N ALA A 124 8.93 -4.93 11.51
CA ALA A 124 8.35 -4.31 10.34
C ALA A 124 9.13 -4.68 9.09
N TRP A 125 8.42 -4.67 7.96
CA TRP A 125 8.94 -5.10 6.68
C TRP A 125 8.43 -4.20 5.57
N ALA A 126 9.30 -3.91 4.61
CA ALA A 126 8.92 -3.32 3.33
C ALA A 126 9.01 -4.36 2.23
N TYR A 127 7.98 -4.42 1.38
CA TYR A 127 7.86 -5.36 0.28
C TYR A 127 7.92 -4.63 -1.05
N PHE A 128 8.68 -5.16 -1.99
CA PHE A 128 8.83 -4.56 -3.32
C PHE A 128 9.16 -5.64 -4.35
N LEU A 129 8.83 -5.39 -5.61
CA LEU A 129 9.20 -6.27 -6.71
C LEU A 129 10.57 -5.89 -7.26
N ASP A 130 11.32 -6.87 -7.75
CA ASP A 130 12.51 -6.68 -8.59
C ASP A 130 12.40 -7.55 -9.84
N GLY A 131 13.17 -7.25 -10.89
CA GLY A 131 13.03 -7.85 -12.22
C GLY A 131 12.37 -6.94 -13.24
N SER A 132 12.59 -7.18 -14.53
CA SER A 132 12.24 -6.23 -15.61
C SER A 132 11.08 -6.66 -16.50
N ALA A 133 10.54 -7.86 -16.31
CA ALA A 133 9.47 -8.42 -17.14
C ALA A 133 8.61 -9.40 -16.35
N ASN A 134 7.38 -9.64 -16.85
CA ASN A 134 6.50 -10.70 -16.36
C ASN A 134 7.24 -12.05 -16.33
N TYR A 135 6.96 -12.87 -15.32
CA TYR A 135 7.63 -14.16 -15.09
C TYR A 135 9.16 -14.07 -14.86
N GLN A 136 9.71 -12.86 -14.76
CA GLN A 136 11.09 -12.58 -14.35
C GLN A 136 11.13 -11.69 -13.10
N THR A 137 9.97 -11.46 -12.50
CA THR A 137 9.80 -10.69 -11.29
C THR A 137 9.95 -11.57 -10.06
N ALA A 138 10.51 -11.00 -8.99
CA ALA A 138 10.59 -11.64 -7.68
C ALA A 138 10.12 -10.66 -6.61
N LEU A 139 9.49 -11.19 -5.57
CA LEU A 139 9.14 -10.44 -4.37
C LEU A 139 10.39 -10.31 -3.49
N LYS A 140 10.67 -9.11 -3.00
CA LYS A 140 11.72 -8.84 -2.01
C LYS A 140 11.11 -8.28 -0.74
N GLU A 141 11.70 -8.66 0.39
CA GLU A 141 11.36 -8.16 1.73
C GLU A 141 12.60 -7.49 2.33
N TYR A 142 12.50 -6.21 2.70
CA TYR A 142 13.47 -5.55 3.55
C TYR A 142 13.00 -5.61 5.01
N ASP A 143 13.83 -6.15 5.88
CA ASP A 143 13.57 -6.27 7.32
C ASP A 143 14.15 -5.05 8.07
N PHE A 144 13.29 -4.28 8.75
CA PHE A 144 13.72 -3.09 9.51
C PHE A 144 14.50 -3.40 10.79
N LEU A 145 14.35 -4.60 11.35
CA LEU A 145 15.07 -5.04 12.54
C LEU A 145 16.50 -5.47 12.19
N SER A 146 16.65 -6.34 11.19
CA SER A 146 17.96 -6.90 10.81
C SER A 146 18.69 -6.07 9.76
N GLY A 147 17.98 -5.22 9.01
CA GLY A 147 18.50 -4.51 7.85
C GLY A 147 18.78 -5.42 6.64
N SER A 148 18.41 -6.69 6.71
CA SER A 148 18.63 -7.68 5.66
C SER A 148 17.54 -7.61 4.58
N THR A 149 17.78 -8.28 3.46
CA THR A 149 16.78 -8.42 2.40
C THR A 149 16.66 -9.87 1.96
N ALA A 150 15.45 -10.39 2.03
CA ALA A 150 15.09 -11.71 1.53
C ALA A 150 14.44 -11.61 0.14
N LYS A 151 14.44 -12.73 -0.59
CA LYS A 151 13.85 -12.88 -1.92
C LYS A 151 12.92 -14.09 -1.92
N TYR A 152 11.74 -13.92 -2.52
CA TYR A 152 10.68 -14.92 -2.63
C TYR A 152 10.09 -14.93 -4.05
N LEU A 153 9.32 -15.96 -4.36
CA LEU A 153 8.54 -16.06 -5.60
C LEU A 153 9.38 -15.79 -6.86
N ASP A 154 10.57 -16.40 -6.94
CA ASP A 154 11.48 -16.18 -8.06
C ASP A 154 10.89 -16.77 -9.35
N HIS A 155 10.75 -15.94 -10.39
CA HIS A 155 10.10 -16.31 -11.65
C HIS A 155 8.64 -16.78 -11.48
N ALA A 156 7.96 -16.34 -10.43
CA ALA A 156 6.54 -16.59 -10.26
C ALA A 156 5.71 -15.77 -11.27
N ASP A 157 4.43 -16.10 -11.35
CA ASP A 157 3.43 -15.42 -12.16
C ASP A 157 3.02 -14.06 -11.60
N ILE A 158 3.97 -13.23 -11.15
CA ILE A 158 3.69 -11.88 -10.67
C ILE A 158 3.73 -10.90 -11.85
N ARG A 159 2.73 -10.02 -11.96
CA ARG A 159 2.74 -8.94 -12.95
C ARG A 159 3.85 -7.95 -12.65
N VAL A 160 4.64 -7.60 -13.67
CA VAL A 160 5.66 -6.54 -13.56
C VAL A 160 5.00 -5.26 -13.09
N ASN A 161 5.59 -4.60 -12.09
CA ASN A 161 5.00 -3.44 -11.45
C ASN A 161 3.58 -3.66 -10.88
N SER A 162 3.23 -4.88 -10.45
CA SER A 162 2.02 -5.09 -9.67
C SER A 162 2.03 -4.17 -8.45
N SER A 163 0.88 -3.61 -8.09
CA SER A 163 0.68 -3.09 -6.74
C SER A 163 0.86 -4.23 -5.72
N LEU A 164 1.23 -3.86 -4.50
CA LEU A 164 1.45 -4.80 -3.40
C LEU A 164 0.71 -4.32 -2.16
N ALA A 165 0.00 -5.23 -1.50
CA ALA A 165 -0.65 -4.95 -0.23
C ALA A 165 -0.18 -5.97 0.81
N ALA A 166 0.34 -5.52 1.94
CA ALA A 166 0.91 -6.38 2.95
C ALA A 166 0.21 -6.20 4.28
N TYR A 167 -0.02 -7.31 4.99
CA TYR A 167 -0.59 -7.29 6.33
C TYR A 167 0.01 -8.38 7.21
N TYR A 168 -0.08 -8.16 8.52
CA TYR A 168 0.34 -9.13 9.52
C TYR A 168 -0.90 -9.64 10.27
N ASN A 169 -1.09 -10.96 10.27
CA ASN A 169 -2.14 -11.58 11.05
C ASN A 169 -1.57 -11.96 12.43
N ILE A 170 -1.98 -11.20 13.45
CA ILE A 170 -1.56 -11.41 14.84
C ILE A 170 -2.01 -12.76 15.46
N LYS A 171 -3.07 -13.38 14.92
CA LYS A 171 -3.65 -14.62 15.49
C LYS A 171 -2.79 -15.84 15.16
N ASN A 172 -2.35 -15.96 13.91
CA ASN A 172 -1.45 -17.04 13.48
C ASN A 172 0.02 -16.60 13.40
N LYS A 173 0.31 -15.31 13.55
CA LYS A 173 1.65 -14.69 13.42
C LYS A 173 2.25 -14.82 12.02
N HIS A 174 1.41 -14.88 10.99
CA HIS A 174 1.84 -14.94 9.60
C HIS A 174 1.82 -13.57 8.94
N ARG A 175 2.74 -13.40 7.98
CA ARG A 175 2.87 -12.19 7.15
C ARG A 175 2.40 -12.53 5.76
N PHE A 176 1.53 -11.70 5.21
CA PHE A 176 0.94 -11.93 3.91
C PHE A 176 1.23 -10.75 2.99
N VAL A 177 1.46 -11.05 1.71
CA VAL A 177 1.59 -10.07 0.63
C VAL A 177 0.65 -10.45 -0.50
N ILE A 178 -0.19 -9.51 -0.89
CA ILE A 178 -1.14 -9.64 -2.00
C ILE A 178 -0.54 -8.96 -3.23
N TYR A 179 -0.62 -9.65 -4.37
CA TYR A 179 -0.15 -9.17 -5.66
C TYR A 179 -1.11 -9.59 -6.78
N GLN A 180 -0.98 -8.99 -7.95
CA GLN A 180 -1.72 -9.38 -9.14
C GLN A 180 -0.91 -10.34 -10.00
N GLU A 181 -1.53 -11.46 -10.39
CA GLU A 181 -0.85 -12.44 -11.22
C GLU A 181 -0.81 -12.08 -12.73
N VAL A 182 0.06 -12.76 -13.46
CA VAL A 182 0.12 -12.73 -14.93
C VAL A 182 -0.75 -13.86 -15.49
N GLY A 183 -1.97 -13.54 -15.89
CA GLY A 183 -2.88 -14.57 -16.38
C GLY A 183 -4.21 -14.06 -16.90
N ALA A 184 -5.02 -15.00 -17.41
CA ALA A 184 -6.39 -14.73 -17.80
C ALA A 184 -7.24 -14.51 -16.54
N GLY A 185 -7.91 -13.35 -16.45
CA GLY A 185 -8.75 -12.98 -15.32
C GLY A 185 -8.14 -11.96 -14.36
N ASN A 186 -6.82 -11.70 -14.46
CA ASN A 186 -6.08 -10.70 -13.67
C ASN A 186 -6.35 -10.80 -12.15
N HIS A 187 -6.57 -12.02 -11.64
CA HIS A 187 -6.92 -12.22 -10.25
C HIS A 187 -5.74 -11.86 -9.34
N LEU A 188 -6.08 -11.57 -8.09
CA LEU A 188 -5.14 -11.32 -7.02
C LEU A 188 -4.75 -12.65 -6.38
N LYS A 189 -3.50 -12.74 -5.95
CA LYS A 189 -2.95 -13.85 -5.16
C LYS A 189 -2.44 -13.32 -3.85
N GLU A 190 -2.55 -14.15 -2.83
CA GLU A 190 -1.96 -13.91 -1.52
C GLU A 190 -0.80 -14.87 -1.30
N PHE A 191 0.37 -14.33 -0.98
CA PHE A 191 1.54 -15.09 -0.58
C PHE A 191 1.76 -14.99 0.92
N ASP A 192 1.84 -16.14 1.58
CA ASP A 192 2.23 -16.24 2.97
C ASP A 192 3.76 -16.37 3.07
N ILE A 193 4.41 -15.31 3.56
CA ILE A 193 5.86 -15.25 3.73
C ILE A 193 6.34 -16.32 4.72
N THR A 194 5.53 -16.63 5.74
CA THR A 194 5.92 -17.53 6.83
C THR A 194 5.89 -18.99 6.37
N SER A 195 4.84 -19.40 5.66
CA SER A 195 4.71 -20.78 5.17
C SER A 195 5.29 -21.02 3.76
N GLY A 196 5.55 -19.95 3.01
CA GLY A 196 5.99 -20.02 1.62
C GLY A 196 4.89 -20.49 0.66
N GLN A 197 3.62 -20.46 1.07
CA GLN A 197 2.48 -20.88 0.26
C GLN A 197 1.84 -19.69 -0.46
N THR A 198 1.29 -19.95 -1.64
CA THR A 198 0.51 -18.99 -2.43
C THR A 198 -0.93 -19.45 -2.52
N TYR A 199 -1.87 -18.54 -2.29
CA TYR A 199 -3.30 -18.77 -2.31
C TYR A 199 -3.96 -17.89 -3.38
N ASP A 200 -4.88 -18.47 -4.12
CA ASP A 200 -5.69 -17.75 -5.10
C ASP A 200 -6.84 -17.01 -4.39
N ILE A 201 -7.03 -15.74 -4.72
CA ILE A 201 -8.20 -14.96 -4.29
C ILE A 201 -9.23 -15.04 -5.42
N GLN A 202 -9.86 -16.21 -5.58
CA GLN A 202 -10.77 -16.50 -6.71
C GLN A 202 -11.86 -15.45 -6.93
N ASN A 203 -12.35 -14.84 -5.85
CA ASN A 203 -13.41 -13.83 -5.93
C ASN A 203 -12.93 -12.47 -6.47
N SER A 204 -11.63 -12.32 -6.78
CA SER A 204 -11.04 -11.12 -7.39
C SER A 204 -11.02 -11.11 -8.92
N VAL A 205 -11.64 -12.11 -9.56
CA VAL A 205 -11.83 -12.13 -11.02
C VAL A 205 -12.48 -10.82 -11.49
N GLY A 206 -11.90 -10.20 -12.52
CA GLY A 206 -12.37 -8.91 -13.04
C GLY A 206 -11.65 -7.70 -12.46
N ALA A 207 -10.68 -7.89 -11.56
CA ALA A 207 -9.70 -6.85 -11.23
C ALA A 207 -9.06 -6.29 -12.51
N ALA A 208 -8.91 -4.96 -12.58
CA ALA A 208 -8.28 -4.35 -13.73
C ALA A 208 -6.78 -4.72 -13.80
N PRO A 209 -6.21 -4.91 -15.01
CA PRO A 209 -4.76 -5.03 -15.15
C PRO A 209 -4.04 -3.83 -14.55
N GLY A 210 -3.08 -4.07 -13.66
CA GLY A 210 -2.36 -3.03 -12.95
C GLY A 210 -3.19 -2.31 -11.88
N THR A 211 -4.25 -2.95 -11.36
CA THR A 211 -5.00 -2.39 -10.24
C THR A 211 -4.09 -2.08 -9.05
N THR A 212 -4.41 -0.99 -8.36
CA THR A 212 -3.90 -0.77 -7.00
C THR A 212 -4.52 -1.81 -6.06
N ILE A 213 -3.80 -2.14 -5.00
CA ILE A 213 -4.26 -3.09 -3.97
C ILE A 213 -4.01 -2.44 -2.62
N ALA A 214 -5.05 -2.32 -1.81
CA ALA A 214 -4.97 -1.83 -0.44
C ALA A 214 -5.49 -2.91 0.51
N VAL A 215 -4.86 -3.05 1.67
CA VAL A 215 -5.29 -4.02 2.67
C VAL A 215 -5.21 -3.42 4.07
N THR A 216 -6.20 -3.75 4.89
CA THR A 216 -6.13 -3.55 6.34
C THR A 216 -6.57 -4.83 7.04
N TYR A 217 -6.07 -5.03 8.25
CA TYR A 217 -6.35 -6.21 9.05
C TYR A 217 -7.03 -5.81 10.36
N ASP A 218 -8.28 -6.23 10.53
CA ASP A 218 -9.02 -6.08 11.76
C ASP A 218 -8.67 -7.21 12.73
N GLN A 219 -7.96 -6.84 13.80
CA GLN A 219 -7.54 -7.75 14.84
C GLN A 219 -8.70 -8.27 15.70
N GLY A 220 -9.77 -7.49 15.83
CA GLY A 220 -10.96 -7.83 16.63
C GLY A 220 -11.77 -8.93 15.96
N GLY A 221 -12.08 -8.74 14.67
CA GLY A 221 -12.82 -9.69 13.85
C GLY A 221 -11.99 -10.82 13.24
N ASN A 222 -10.65 -10.75 13.29
CA ASN A 222 -9.75 -11.69 12.57
C ASN A 222 -10.07 -11.72 11.07
N LYS A 223 -10.19 -10.52 10.49
CA LYS A 223 -10.59 -10.30 9.09
C LYS A 223 -9.57 -9.42 8.37
N ALA A 224 -9.22 -9.78 7.13
CA ALA A 224 -8.45 -8.91 6.23
C ALA A 224 -9.40 -8.31 5.19
N TYR A 225 -9.41 -6.99 5.06
CA TYR A 225 -10.21 -6.27 4.08
C TYR A 225 -9.30 -5.87 2.93
N VAL A 226 -9.54 -6.42 1.75
CA VAL A 226 -8.76 -6.18 0.54
C VAL A 226 -9.58 -5.35 -0.42
N TYR A 227 -8.99 -4.24 -0.87
CA TYR A 227 -9.59 -3.31 -1.79
C TYR A 227 -8.77 -3.20 -3.07
N TYR A 228 -9.45 -3.09 -4.19
CA TYR A 228 -8.87 -2.95 -5.53
C TYR A 228 -9.90 -2.28 -6.44
N TYR A 229 -9.55 -1.96 -7.70
CA TYR A 229 -10.53 -1.53 -8.69
C TYR A 229 -10.70 -2.54 -9.82
N ASP A 230 -11.93 -2.64 -10.32
CA ASP A 230 -12.27 -3.47 -11.47
C ASP A 230 -12.05 -2.74 -12.80
N THR A 231 -12.34 -3.40 -13.92
CA THR A 231 -12.18 -2.81 -15.26
C THR A 231 -13.01 -1.56 -15.52
N ASP A 232 -14.04 -1.28 -14.70
CA ASP A 232 -14.87 -0.08 -14.79
C ASP A 232 -14.41 1.04 -13.83
N ALA A 233 -13.21 0.88 -13.25
CA ALA A 233 -12.64 1.77 -12.23
C ALA A 233 -13.53 1.90 -10.97
N THR A 234 -14.35 0.88 -10.70
CA THR A 234 -15.16 0.81 -9.48
C THR A 234 -14.32 0.18 -8.37
N ILE A 235 -14.29 0.81 -7.20
CA ILE A 235 -13.61 0.24 -6.03
C ILE A 235 -14.41 -0.96 -5.52
N ARG A 236 -13.73 -2.10 -5.40
CA ARG A 236 -14.24 -3.38 -4.95
C ARG A 236 -13.61 -3.77 -3.63
N ARG A 237 -14.34 -4.55 -2.84
CA ARG A 237 -13.93 -5.12 -1.56
C ARG A 237 -14.09 -6.63 -1.56
N ILE A 238 -13.10 -7.33 -1.03
CA ILE A 238 -13.14 -8.73 -0.66
C ILE A 238 -12.64 -8.86 0.77
N ILE A 239 -13.30 -9.68 1.58
CA ILE A 239 -12.96 -9.91 2.98
C ILE A 239 -12.45 -11.33 3.14
N LYS A 240 -11.26 -11.47 3.73
CA LYS A 240 -10.76 -12.76 4.23
C LYS A 240 -11.27 -12.95 5.65
N THR A 241 -11.89 -14.10 5.91
CA THR A 241 -12.26 -14.53 7.27
C THR A 241 -11.55 -15.82 7.61
N GLY A 242 -11.02 -15.91 8.83
CA GLY A 242 -10.28 -17.08 9.29
C GLY A 242 -8.79 -17.03 8.95
N ALA A 243 -8.05 -18.04 9.40
CA ALA A 243 -6.63 -18.19 9.16
C ALA A 243 -6.31 -19.59 8.62
N ASP A 244 -5.18 -19.69 7.93
CA ASP A 244 -4.62 -20.96 7.42
C ASP A 244 -5.63 -21.74 6.56
N GLN A 245 -5.82 -23.03 6.81
CA GLN A 245 -6.70 -23.91 6.04
C GLN A 245 -8.20 -23.62 6.22
N THR A 246 -8.56 -22.76 7.17
CA THR A 246 -9.95 -22.35 7.40
C THR A 246 -10.28 -20.99 6.78
N ALA A 247 -9.29 -20.34 6.17
CA ALA A 247 -9.48 -19.06 5.53
C ALA A 247 -10.45 -19.17 4.35
N SER A 248 -11.37 -18.23 4.28
CA SER A 248 -12.30 -18.08 3.16
C SER A 248 -12.32 -16.62 2.71
N TRP A 249 -12.52 -16.42 1.42
CA TRP A 249 -12.67 -15.10 0.82
C TRP A 249 -14.15 -14.86 0.51
N SER A 250 -14.69 -13.71 0.91
CA SER A 250 -16.05 -13.29 0.56
C SER A 250 -16.18 -13.08 -0.96
N SER A 251 -17.40 -12.97 -1.46
CA SER A 251 -17.61 -12.43 -2.81
C SER A 251 -17.09 -11.00 -2.91
N SER A 252 -16.71 -10.58 -4.13
CA SER A 252 -16.36 -9.20 -4.42
C SER A 252 -17.61 -8.33 -4.49
N VAL A 253 -17.62 -7.24 -3.73
CA VAL A 253 -18.72 -6.27 -3.67
C VAL A 253 -18.19 -4.86 -3.94
N PRO A 254 -18.97 -3.97 -4.60
CA PRO A 254 -18.59 -2.57 -4.71
C PRO A 254 -18.59 -1.92 -3.31
N VAL A 255 -17.65 -1.00 -3.07
CA VAL A 255 -17.66 -0.19 -1.84
C VAL A 255 -18.78 0.84 -1.95
N GLU A 256 -19.64 0.90 -0.93
CA GLU A 256 -20.77 1.83 -0.90
C GLU A 256 -20.26 3.28 -0.84
N ASN A 257 -20.95 4.19 -1.54
CA ASN A 257 -20.60 5.61 -1.64
C ASN A 257 -19.22 5.93 -2.27
N ALA A 258 -18.46 4.92 -2.70
CA ALA A 258 -17.23 5.15 -3.45
C ALA A 258 -17.55 5.62 -4.87
N VAL A 259 -16.96 6.75 -5.25
CA VAL A 259 -16.92 7.20 -6.64
C VAL A 259 -15.78 6.51 -7.38
N ARG A 260 -15.79 6.60 -8.71
CA ARG A 260 -14.76 5.96 -9.53
C ARG A 260 -13.39 6.55 -9.26
N ILE A 261 -12.40 5.68 -9.14
CA ILE A 261 -10.99 6.08 -8.99
C ILE A 261 -10.44 6.58 -10.33
N SER A 262 -9.62 7.63 -10.31
CA SER A 262 -8.84 8.04 -11.47
C SER A 262 -7.78 6.99 -11.79
N VAL A 263 -7.70 6.54 -13.04
CA VAL A 263 -6.74 5.50 -13.46
C VAL A 263 -5.65 6.07 -14.41
N PRO A 264 -4.36 5.75 -14.21
CA PRO A 264 -3.82 5.02 -13.05
C PRO A 264 -3.92 5.85 -11.75
N GLY A 265 -4.20 5.18 -10.64
CA GLY A 265 -4.38 5.78 -9.32
C GLY A 265 -4.01 4.80 -8.20
N GLN A 266 -3.59 5.33 -7.06
CA GLN A 266 -3.37 4.54 -5.85
C GLN A 266 -4.58 4.64 -4.92
N LEU A 267 -4.96 3.52 -4.32
CA LEU A 267 -5.87 3.44 -3.18
C LEU A 267 -5.05 3.09 -1.94
N THR A 268 -5.37 3.72 -0.81
CA THR A 268 -4.83 3.33 0.49
C THR A 268 -5.97 3.18 1.50
N VAL A 269 -5.77 2.35 2.52
CA VAL A 269 -6.76 2.09 3.55
C VAL A 269 -6.12 2.02 4.93
N SER A 270 -6.81 2.54 5.95
CA SER A 270 -6.45 2.33 7.35
C SER A 270 -7.70 2.10 8.19
N THR A 271 -7.66 1.12 9.11
CA THR A 271 -8.75 0.93 10.07
C THR A 271 -8.55 1.88 11.26
N ALA A 272 -9.52 2.74 11.52
CA ALA A 272 -9.53 3.67 12.64
C ALA A 272 -10.92 3.71 13.27
N ASN A 273 -10.98 3.72 14.61
CA ASN A 273 -12.21 3.84 15.40
C ASN A 273 -13.41 2.98 14.94
N GLY A 274 -13.16 1.77 14.42
CA GLY A 274 -14.20 0.83 13.99
C GLY A 274 -14.64 0.95 12.52
N LEU A 275 -13.94 1.75 11.72
CA LEU A 275 -14.21 1.94 10.30
C LEU A 275 -12.93 1.74 9.48
N ASN A 276 -13.08 1.26 8.25
CA ASN A 276 -12.02 1.32 7.26
C ASN A 276 -12.11 2.66 6.53
N HIS A 277 -11.03 3.43 6.55
CA HIS A 277 -10.92 4.73 5.89
C HIS A 277 -10.13 4.59 4.60
N LEU A 278 -10.80 4.77 3.47
CA LEU A 278 -10.23 4.66 2.14
C LEU A 278 -9.90 6.05 1.60
N PHE A 279 -8.70 6.23 1.06
CA PHE A 279 -8.26 7.47 0.43
C PHE A 279 -7.74 7.22 -0.98
N TYR A 280 -8.19 8.01 -1.94
CA TYR A 280 -7.80 7.93 -3.35
C TYR A 280 -8.09 9.24 -4.09
N VAL A 281 -7.64 9.34 -5.33
CA VAL A 281 -8.04 10.42 -6.25
C VAL A 281 -9.18 9.92 -7.13
N SER A 282 -10.36 10.53 -7.05
CA SER A 282 -11.50 10.20 -7.92
C SER A 282 -11.37 10.82 -9.31
N VAL A 283 -12.18 10.35 -10.26
CA VAL A 283 -12.26 10.92 -11.63
C VAL A 283 -12.76 12.37 -11.67
N ASP A 284 -13.53 12.79 -10.66
CA ASP A 284 -14.15 14.11 -10.59
C ASP A 284 -13.30 15.12 -9.80
N ASN A 285 -12.32 14.65 -9.02
CA ASN A 285 -11.41 15.52 -8.28
C ASN A 285 -10.34 16.09 -9.23
N SER A 286 -10.26 17.43 -9.31
CA SER A 286 -9.15 18.07 -10.00
C SER A 286 -7.88 17.92 -9.15
N LEU A 287 -6.79 17.44 -9.75
CA LEU A 287 -5.48 17.29 -9.10
C LEU A 287 -4.89 18.62 -8.57
N ALA A 288 -5.55 19.76 -8.79
CA ALA A 288 -5.04 21.08 -8.47
C ALA A 288 -5.03 21.41 -6.97
N ASP A 289 -5.87 20.75 -6.15
CA ASP A 289 -6.13 21.19 -4.76
C ASP A 289 -5.70 20.19 -3.67
N ASN A 290 -4.95 19.13 -3.99
CA ASN A 290 -4.69 18.02 -3.06
C ASN A 290 -6.00 17.42 -2.49
N ASP A 291 -7.06 17.46 -3.29
CA ASP A 291 -8.39 17.00 -2.92
C ASP A 291 -8.45 15.47 -3.05
N PHE A 292 -8.32 14.77 -1.92
CA PHE A 292 -8.44 13.33 -1.85
C PHE A 292 -9.88 12.95 -1.53
N THR A 293 -10.40 11.98 -2.27
CA THR A 293 -11.67 11.36 -1.91
C THR A 293 -11.46 10.47 -0.69
N HIS A 294 -12.20 10.75 0.37
CA HIS A 294 -12.24 9.97 1.60
C HIS A 294 -13.60 9.25 1.69
N VAL A 295 -13.55 7.91 1.77
CA VAL A 295 -14.73 7.06 1.94
C VAL A 295 -14.54 6.17 3.15
N THR A 296 -15.57 6.05 3.99
CA THR A 296 -15.60 5.09 5.08
C THR A 296 -16.34 3.83 4.65
N ASP A 297 -15.78 2.67 5.02
CA ASP A 297 -16.37 1.36 4.82
C ASP A 297 -16.50 0.66 6.19
N PRO A 298 -17.70 0.23 6.60
CA PRO A 298 -17.89 -0.39 7.90
C PRO A 298 -17.20 -1.76 7.99
N LEU A 299 -16.77 -2.11 9.21
CA LEU A 299 -16.32 -3.46 9.51
C LEU A 299 -17.55 -4.39 9.52
N ASP A 300 -17.44 -5.54 8.87
CA ASP A 300 -18.46 -6.59 8.94
C ASP A 300 -18.47 -7.16 10.38
N GLU A 301 -19.66 -7.31 10.97
CA GLU A 301 -19.88 -7.96 12.28
C GLU A 301 -19.40 -9.43 12.32
#